data_AF-A0A2U9TAQ3-F1
#
_entry.id   AF-A0A2U9TAQ3-F1
#
_cell.length_a   1.000
_cell.length_b   1.000
_cell.length_c   1.000
_cell.angle_alpha   90.00
_cell.angle_beta   90.00
_cell.angle_gamma   90.00
#
_symmetry.space_group_name_H-M   'P 1'
#
loop_
_entity.id
_entity.type
_entity.pdbx_description
1 polymer ?
#
loop_
_entity_poly.entity_id
_entity_poly.type
_entity_poly.pdbx_seq_one_letter_code
_entity_poly.pdbx_strand_id
1 'polypeptide(L)'
;MNLDARAQPVHPVGPEVVEPGDVLLMRGRSELSTLIAWACDSVYSHSAVMAEDGQLYESVTHGVVATPLASRLGEGSPVFLVDAFRPVAYDRNPLSIEDRSRVIEHAAGLLGLPYATSELAMIGIVVAVRGKAFPNAPSWLRWVLRVAFDSLLDDDAQRMTCSEFVYRSFAENAATPKGRLAPEIVVVPPLDPPAPYTGDIGRLVAEVWSLMRPQRKARMLPVGALSEAAPPADLERLFGEVADAELAAMAAEVRARLGVNDQVPEQFKVAARSALMGLPEAVLPFAAINPKGVSPGDLARTPCHRPLGRLMQAPDWHG
;
A
#
# COMPACT_ATOMS: atom_id res chain seq x y z
N MET A 1 18.36 -7.10 1.02
CA MET A 1 17.37 -7.77 1.90
C MET A 1 16.71 -8.91 1.08
N ASN A 2 16.69 -10.18 1.52
CA ASN A 2 16.10 -11.26 0.69
C ASN A 2 14.60 -11.43 1.03
N LEU A 3 13.81 -10.42 0.65
CA LEU A 3 12.35 -10.46 0.69
C LEU A 3 11.87 -11.38 -0.44
N ASP A 4 11.61 -12.64 -0.09
CA ASP A 4 10.93 -13.67 -0.86
C ASP A 4 11.06 -13.59 -2.40
N ALA A 5 12.05 -14.31 -2.94
CA ALA A 5 12.30 -14.45 -4.38
C ALA A 5 11.17 -15.15 -5.17
N ARG A 6 10.05 -15.50 -4.53
CA ARG A 6 9.00 -16.34 -5.11
C ARG A 6 7.86 -15.60 -5.82
N ALA A 7 7.80 -14.27 -5.74
CA ALA A 7 6.69 -13.48 -6.32
C ALA A 7 7.12 -12.30 -7.22
N GLN A 8 8.41 -12.04 -7.38
CA GLN A 8 8.88 -10.89 -8.15
C GLN A 8 9.22 -11.28 -9.59
N PRO A 9 8.68 -10.58 -10.60
CA PRO A 9 9.17 -10.70 -11.96
C PRO A 9 10.63 -10.24 -12.02
N VAL A 10 11.53 -11.15 -12.35
CA VAL A 10 12.97 -10.85 -12.46
C VAL A 10 13.46 -10.74 -13.90
N HIS A 11 12.62 -11.10 -14.88
CA HIS A 11 12.98 -11.05 -16.30
C HIS A 11 12.55 -9.72 -16.92
N PRO A 12 13.47 -8.98 -17.57
CA PRO A 12 13.15 -7.75 -18.29
C PRO A 12 12.17 -7.99 -19.44
N VAL A 13 11.20 -7.10 -19.61
CA VAL A 13 10.23 -7.09 -20.72
C VAL A 13 9.99 -5.66 -21.20
N GLY A 14 9.62 -5.49 -22.47
CA GLY A 14 9.27 -4.18 -23.01
C GLY A 14 7.82 -3.78 -22.72
N PRO A 15 7.46 -2.49 -22.86
CA PRO A 15 6.10 -1.99 -22.60
C PRO A 15 5.03 -2.55 -23.55
N GLU A 16 5.41 -3.16 -24.67
CA GLU A 16 4.50 -3.81 -25.60
C GLU A 16 3.82 -5.06 -25.04
N VAL A 17 4.31 -5.63 -23.93
CA VAL A 17 3.72 -6.83 -23.31
C VAL A 17 2.52 -6.52 -22.42
N VAL A 18 2.39 -5.27 -21.95
CA VAL A 18 1.27 -4.87 -21.08
C VAL A 18 0.05 -4.50 -21.90
N GLU A 19 -1.10 -4.87 -21.36
CA GLU A 19 -2.39 -4.60 -21.98
C GLU A 19 -3.36 -3.97 -20.97
N PRO A 20 -4.45 -3.30 -21.41
CA PRO A 20 -5.41 -2.68 -20.50
C PRO A 20 -6.01 -3.66 -19.47
N GLY A 21 -6.05 -3.32 -18.19
CA GLY A 21 -6.47 -4.21 -17.10
C GLY A 21 -5.33 -5.03 -16.51
N ASP A 22 -4.11 -5.00 -17.06
CA ASP A 22 -2.93 -5.48 -16.33
C ASP A 22 -2.67 -4.60 -15.09
N VAL A 23 -2.04 -5.19 -14.08
CA VAL A 23 -1.68 -4.50 -12.83
C VAL A 23 -0.18 -4.23 -12.84
N LEU A 24 0.19 -3.00 -12.55
CA LEU A 24 1.58 -2.60 -12.39
C LEU A 24 1.86 -2.37 -10.91
N LEU A 25 2.89 -3.02 -10.39
CA LEU A 25 3.41 -2.81 -9.04
C LEU A 25 4.75 -2.12 -9.11
N MET A 26 4.95 -1.12 -8.25
CA MET A 26 6.11 -0.22 -8.35
C MET A 26 6.76 -0.01 -7.00
N ARG A 27 8.07 0.28 -7.05
CA ARG A 27 8.83 0.77 -5.89
C ARG A 27 9.16 2.24 -6.08
N GLY A 28 8.54 3.13 -5.30
CA GLY A 28 8.87 4.55 -5.30
C GLY A 28 10.27 4.84 -4.75
N ARG A 29 10.80 6.02 -5.11
CA ARG A 29 12.11 6.52 -4.66
C ARG A 29 12.08 7.31 -3.34
N SER A 30 10.90 7.59 -2.81
CA SER A 30 10.74 8.33 -1.56
C SER A 30 11.08 7.49 -0.32
N GLU A 31 11.44 8.15 0.76
CA GLU A 31 11.63 7.49 2.06
C GLU A 31 10.32 6.90 2.56
N LEU A 32 9.21 7.61 2.33
CA LEU A 32 7.87 7.11 2.62
C LEU A 32 7.53 5.84 1.81
N SER A 33 7.93 5.76 0.54
CA SER A 33 7.82 4.52 -0.26
C SER A 33 8.63 3.37 0.36
N THR A 34 9.82 3.66 0.87
CA THR A 34 10.63 2.68 1.61
C THR A 34 9.90 2.15 2.83
N LEU A 35 9.29 3.04 3.61
CA LEU A 35 8.56 2.68 4.80
C LEU A 35 7.29 1.88 4.48
N ILE A 36 6.55 2.24 3.41
CA ILE A 36 5.36 1.49 2.97
C ILE A 36 5.74 0.06 2.58
N ALA A 37 6.75 -0.13 1.74
CA ALA A 37 7.07 -1.48 1.28
C ALA A 37 7.57 -2.36 2.44
N TRP A 38 8.36 -1.78 3.36
CA TRP A 38 8.75 -2.45 4.59
C TRP A 38 7.56 -2.78 5.49
N ALA A 39 6.59 -1.88 5.62
CA ALA A 39 5.37 -2.15 6.39
C ALA A 39 4.55 -3.28 5.75
N CYS A 40 4.47 -3.31 4.42
CA CYS A 40 3.70 -4.27 3.64
C CYS A 40 4.41 -5.61 3.41
N ASP A 41 5.61 -5.80 3.97
CA ASP A 41 6.47 -6.96 3.77
C ASP A 41 6.64 -7.28 2.27
N SER A 42 7.00 -6.25 1.50
CA SER A 42 7.07 -6.28 0.03
C SER A 42 8.18 -5.36 -0.48
N VAL A 43 8.61 -5.54 -1.73
CA VAL A 43 9.44 -4.54 -2.43
C VAL A 43 8.61 -3.41 -3.02
N TYR A 44 7.31 -3.62 -3.19
CA TYR A 44 6.40 -2.65 -3.80
C TYR A 44 5.82 -1.69 -2.76
N SER A 45 5.77 -0.41 -3.12
CA SER A 45 5.13 0.64 -2.32
C SER A 45 3.91 1.23 -3.02
N HIS A 46 3.68 0.89 -4.29
CA HIS A 46 2.63 1.49 -5.09
C HIS A 46 2.05 0.51 -6.12
N SER A 47 0.83 0.77 -6.56
CA SER A 47 0.12 -0.05 -7.55
C SER A 47 -0.78 0.78 -8.47
N ALA A 48 -0.93 0.32 -9.70
CA ALA A 48 -1.76 0.94 -10.73
C ALA A 48 -2.45 -0.11 -11.62
N VAL A 49 -3.52 0.28 -12.31
CA VAL A 49 -4.15 -0.50 -13.38
C VAL A 49 -3.75 0.11 -14.72
N MET A 50 -3.28 -0.72 -15.65
CA MET A 50 -3.04 -0.32 -17.03
C MET A 50 -4.39 0.03 -17.68
N ALA A 51 -4.52 1.21 -18.24
CA ALA A 51 -5.70 1.63 -18.99
C ALA A 51 -5.40 1.57 -20.50
N GLU A 52 -6.35 2.02 -21.30
CA GLU A 52 -6.15 2.21 -22.74
C GLU A 52 -5.13 3.33 -23.02
N ASP A 53 -4.64 3.40 -24.27
CA ASP A 53 -3.78 4.48 -24.77
C ASP A 53 -2.49 4.74 -23.97
N GLY A 54 -1.92 3.70 -23.36
CA GLY A 54 -0.66 3.82 -22.62
C GLY A 54 -0.79 4.57 -21.30
N GLN A 55 -2.00 4.69 -20.76
CA GLN A 55 -2.25 5.33 -19.47
C GLN A 55 -2.25 4.33 -18.32
N LEU A 56 -1.92 4.82 -17.14
CA LEU A 56 -2.06 4.13 -15.86
C LEU A 56 -3.11 4.86 -15.06
N TYR A 57 -4.13 4.14 -14.62
CA TYR A 57 -5.02 4.66 -13.57
C TYR A 57 -4.42 4.28 -12.22
N GLU A 58 -4.22 5.29 -11.38
CA GLU A 58 -3.57 5.13 -10.08
C GLU A 58 -4.08 6.16 -9.09
N SER A 59 -4.06 5.78 -7.81
CA SER A 59 -4.37 6.68 -6.71
C SER A 59 -3.06 7.23 -6.13
N VAL A 60 -2.81 8.52 -6.31
CA VAL A 60 -1.62 9.24 -5.82
C VAL A 60 -2.04 10.36 -4.87
N THR A 61 -1.10 11.05 -4.21
CA THR A 61 -1.37 12.10 -3.20
C THR A 61 -2.44 13.14 -3.56
N HIS A 62 -2.71 13.40 -4.83
CA HIS A 62 -3.72 14.36 -5.31
C HIS A 62 -5.06 13.74 -5.77
N GLY A 63 -5.20 12.42 -5.74
CA GLY A 63 -6.42 11.70 -6.12
C GLY A 63 -6.17 10.50 -7.02
N VAL A 64 -7.27 9.89 -7.49
CA VAL A 64 -7.24 8.90 -8.56
C VAL A 64 -7.09 9.64 -9.90
N VAL A 65 -6.00 9.38 -10.61
CA VAL A 65 -5.59 10.09 -11.83
C VAL A 65 -5.20 9.12 -12.94
N ALA A 66 -5.16 9.65 -14.17
CA ALA A 66 -4.53 8.99 -15.31
C ALA A 66 -3.12 9.54 -15.52
N THR A 67 -2.13 8.66 -15.59
CA THR A 67 -0.72 9.00 -15.76
C THR A 67 -0.12 8.21 -16.93
N PRO A 68 0.64 8.81 -17.85
CA PRO A 68 1.27 8.05 -18.93
C PRO A 68 2.28 7.01 -18.40
N LEU A 69 2.20 5.76 -18.88
CA LEU A 69 3.16 4.70 -18.55
C LEU A 69 4.61 5.14 -18.82
N ALA A 70 4.84 5.85 -19.93
CA ALA A 70 6.16 6.37 -20.29
C ALA A 70 6.80 7.23 -19.18
N SER A 71 6.02 7.94 -18.37
CA SER A 71 6.53 8.73 -17.24
C SER A 71 7.12 7.88 -16.10
N ARG A 72 6.76 6.59 -16.05
CA ARG A 72 7.29 5.62 -15.08
C ARG A 72 8.50 4.85 -15.62
N LEU A 73 8.66 4.78 -16.95
CA LEU A 73 9.72 4.00 -17.59
C LEU A 73 10.92 4.87 -18.03
N GLY A 74 10.74 6.18 -18.14
CA GLY A 74 11.76 7.10 -18.65
C GLY A 74 12.87 7.49 -17.67
N GLU A 75 13.85 8.23 -18.19
CA GLU A 75 14.88 8.88 -17.39
C GLU A 75 14.25 9.89 -16.42
N GLY A 76 14.75 9.92 -15.17
CA GLY A 76 14.14 10.74 -14.11
C GLY A 76 12.86 10.17 -13.51
N SER A 77 12.50 8.92 -13.82
CA SER A 77 11.33 8.26 -13.23
C SER A 77 11.30 8.36 -11.69
N PRO A 78 10.13 8.59 -11.07
CA PRO A 78 10.00 8.66 -9.62
C PRO A 78 10.04 7.29 -8.91
N VAL A 79 10.19 6.20 -9.67
CA VAL A 79 10.23 4.83 -9.16
C VAL A 79 11.56 4.17 -9.48
N PHE A 80 11.99 3.21 -8.65
CA PHE A 80 13.16 2.36 -8.86
C PHE A 80 12.86 1.14 -9.73
N LEU A 81 11.64 0.61 -9.66
CA LEU A 81 11.25 -0.55 -10.47
C LEU A 81 9.76 -0.50 -10.79
N VAL A 82 9.41 -1.09 -11.94
CA VAL A 82 8.05 -1.31 -12.41
C VAL A 82 7.94 -2.76 -12.86
N ASP A 83 7.10 -3.52 -12.17
CA ASP A 83 6.80 -4.92 -12.48
C ASP A 83 5.35 -5.04 -12.95
N ALA A 84 5.15 -5.82 -14.01
CA ALA A 84 3.84 -6.01 -14.63
C ALA A 84 3.28 -7.40 -14.30
N PHE A 85 1.97 -7.41 -14.03
CA PHE A 85 1.20 -8.61 -13.71
C PHE A 85 -0.06 -8.64 -14.55
N ARG A 86 -0.42 -9.81 -15.07
CA ARG A 86 -1.68 -10.06 -15.75
C ARG A 86 -2.66 -10.74 -14.80
N PRO A 87 -3.79 -10.11 -14.49
CA PRO A 87 -4.85 -10.75 -13.73
C PRO A 87 -5.41 -11.98 -14.46
N VAL A 88 -5.73 -12.99 -13.66
CA VAL A 88 -6.36 -14.25 -14.05
C VAL A 88 -7.55 -14.52 -13.13
N ALA A 89 -8.52 -15.30 -13.60
CA ALA A 89 -9.64 -15.73 -12.78
C ALA A 89 -9.19 -16.69 -11.67
N TYR A 90 -10.10 -17.05 -10.76
CA TYR A 90 -9.81 -17.99 -9.66
C TYR A 90 -9.35 -19.37 -10.13
N ASP A 91 -9.80 -19.79 -11.30
CA ASP A 91 -9.36 -21.03 -11.96
C ASP A 91 -8.02 -20.91 -12.70
N ARG A 92 -7.35 -19.74 -12.58
CA ARG A 92 -6.09 -19.37 -13.22
C ARG A 92 -6.14 -19.23 -14.73
N ASN A 93 -7.32 -19.25 -15.34
CA ASN A 93 -7.48 -18.93 -16.74
C ASN A 93 -7.40 -17.42 -16.97
N PRO A 94 -6.92 -16.97 -18.15
CA PRO A 94 -6.92 -15.56 -18.51
C PRO A 94 -8.32 -14.94 -18.41
N LEU A 95 -8.40 -13.71 -17.92
CA LEU A 95 -9.65 -12.95 -17.98
C LEU A 95 -10.09 -12.74 -19.43
N SER A 96 -11.39 -12.82 -19.68
CA SER A 96 -11.96 -12.47 -20.97
C SER A 96 -11.75 -10.99 -21.28
N ILE A 97 -11.84 -10.61 -22.56
CA ILE A 97 -11.80 -9.20 -22.97
C ILE A 97 -12.91 -8.41 -22.27
N GLU A 98 -14.12 -8.99 -22.19
CA GLU A 98 -15.26 -8.37 -21.53
C GLU A 98 -15.01 -8.11 -20.03
N ASP A 99 -14.34 -9.03 -19.34
CA ASP A 99 -14.00 -8.87 -17.92
C ASP A 99 -12.95 -7.79 -17.70
N ARG A 100 -11.95 -7.71 -18.56
CA ARG A 100 -10.97 -6.64 -18.53
C ARG A 100 -11.62 -5.28 -18.79
N SER A 101 -12.53 -5.20 -19.77
CA SER A 101 -13.29 -3.98 -20.04
C SER A 101 -14.11 -3.54 -18.81
N ARG A 102 -14.80 -4.46 -18.12
CA ARG A 102 -15.54 -4.15 -16.88
C ARG A 102 -14.65 -3.56 -15.79
N VAL A 103 -13.43 -4.10 -15.62
CA VAL A 103 -12.46 -3.59 -14.64
C VAL A 103 -12.02 -2.18 -15.02
N ILE A 104 -11.67 -1.95 -16.28
CA ILE A 104 -11.19 -0.66 -16.78
C ILE A 104 -12.31 0.40 -16.70
N GLU A 105 -13.54 0.06 -17.11
CA GLU A 105 -14.71 0.94 -17.01
C GLU A 105 -14.97 1.35 -15.56
N HIS A 106 -14.89 0.40 -14.63
CA HIS A 106 -15.06 0.70 -13.21
C HIS A 106 -13.90 1.58 -12.69
N ALA A 107 -12.66 1.26 -13.05
CA ALA A 107 -11.48 2.05 -12.69
C ALA A 107 -11.58 3.49 -13.21
N ALA A 108 -12.05 3.68 -14.45
CA ALA A 108 -12.30 4.99 -15.04
C ALA A 108 -13.37 5.77 -14.25
N GLY A 109 -14.43 5.09 -13.80
CA GLY A 109 -15.48 5.69 -12.96
C GLY A 109 -15.00 6.19 -11.59
N LEU A 110 -13.81 5.79 -11.15
CA LEU A 110 -13.18 6.24 -9.90
C LEU A 110 -12.24 7.44 -10.10
N LEU A 111 -11.97 7.86 -11.34
CA LEU A 111 -11.11 9.01 -11.63
C LEU A 111 -11.65 10.29 -10.97
N GLY A 112 -10.75 11.09 -10.41
CA GLY A 112 -11.08 12.33 -9.71
C GLY A 112 -11.54 12.14 -8.26
N LEU A 113 -11.75 10.91 -7.80
CA LEU A 113 -11.99 10.68 -6.38
C LEU A 113 -10.76 11.08 -5.55
N PRO A 114 -10.95 11.73 -4.40
CA PRO A 114 -9.86 12.23 -3.58
C PRO A 114 -9.02 11.08 -3.00
N TYR A 115 -7.72 11.33 -2.83
CA TYR A 115 -6.80 10.39 -2.21
C TYR A 115 -7.00 10.32 -0.71
N ALA A 116 -6.87 9.11 -0.11
CA ALA A 116 -6.88 8.94 1.34
C ALA A 116 -5.73 9.75 1.90
N THR A 117 -5.98 10.69 2.82
CA THR A 117 -4.94 11.67 3.15
C THR A 117 -3.68 10.94 3.61
N SER A 118 -2.61 11.19 2.85
CA SER A 118 -1.24 10.72 2.98
C SER A 118 -1.04 9.21 2.80
N GLU A 119 -0.02 8.85 2.04
CA GLU A 119 0.65 7.55 2.01
C GLU A 119 0.88 6.94 3.42
N LEU A 120 0.88 7.78 4.47
CA LEU A 120 0.90 7.41 5.88
C LEU A 120 -0.34 6.62 6.33
N ALA A 121 -1.49 6.86 5.73
CA ALA A 121 -2.71 6.09 5.95
C ALA A 121 -2.48 4.60 5.67
N MET A 122 -1.71 4.25 4.63
CA MET A 122 -1.35 2.86 4.34
C MET A 122 -0.52 2.25 5.47
N ILE A 123 0.45 3.00 6.01
CA ILE A 123 1.27 2.54 7.14
C ILE A 123 0.39 2.31 8.37
N GLY A 124 -0.46 3.28 8.72
CA GLY A 124 -1.38 3.15 9.84
C GLY A 124 -2.34 1.98 9.66
N ILE A 125 -2.90 1.78 8.47
CA ILE A 125 -3.77 0.65 8.16
C ILE A 125 -3.01 -0.66 8.33
N VAL A 126 -1.83 -0.79 7.71
CA VAL A 126 -1.05 -2.03 7.77
C VAL A 126 -0.67 -2.37 9.21
N VAL A 127 -0.22 -1.39 9.99
CA VAL A 127 0.17 -1.61 11.38
C VAL A 127 -1.05 -1.92 12.27
N ALA A 128 -2.15 -1.17 12.13
CA ALA A 128 -3.35 -1.39 12.92
C ALA A 128 -4.07 -2.71 12.58
N VAL A 129 -4.19 -3.02 11.29
CA VAL A 129 -4.98 -4.15 10.78
C VAL A 129 -4.17 -5.44 10.79
N ARG A 130 -2.88 -5.40 10.47
CA ARG A 130 -2.04 -6.62 10.36
C ARG A 130 -1.24 -6.93 11.60
N GLY A 131 -1.39 -6.13 12.65
CA GLY A 131 -0.83 -6.44 13.97
C GLY A 131 0.70 -6.50 13.98
N LYS A 132 1.38 -5.72 13.12
CA LYS A 132 2.83 -5.56 13.18
C LYS A 132 3.16 -4.83 14.48
N ALA A 133 3.45 -5.61 15.52
CA ALA A 133 3.82 -5.09 16.82
C ALA A 133 5.26 -4.58 16.73
N PHE A 134 5.51 -3.39 17.26
CA PHE A 134 6.86 -2.85 17.37
C PHE A 134 7.24 -2.68 18.84
N PRO A 135 7.51 -3.78 19.58
CA PRO A 135 8.06 -3.66 20.92
C PRO A 135 9.36 -2.85 20.83
N ASN A 136 9.44 -1.76 21.60
CA ASN A 136 10.61 -0.87 21.59
C ASN A 136 10.86 -0.14 20.25
N ALA A 137 9.82 0.20 19.50
CA ALA A 137 9.95 1.04 18.30
C ALA A 137 10.78 2.30 18.58
N PRO A 138 11.70 2.72 17.69
CA PRO A 138 12.39 4.00 17.88
C PRO A 138 11.39 5.17 17.86
N SER A 139 11.69 6.26 18.58
CA SER A 139 10.76 7.38 18.76
C SER A 139 10.28 7.99 17.44
N TRP A 140 11.14 8.03 16.42
CA TRP A 140 10.75 8.50 15.07
C TRP A 140 9.64 7.64 14.45
N LEU A 141 9.69 6.31 14.62
CA LEU A 141 8.68 5.41 14.08
C LEU A 141 7.38 5.56 14.84
N ARG A 142 7.45 5.66 16.18
CA ARG A 142 6.28 5.93 17.01
C ARG A 142 5.59 7.24 16.61
N TRP A 143 6.37 8.27 16.33
CA TRP A 143 5.86 9.54 15.82
C TRP A 143 5.18 9.39 14.45
N VAL A 144 5.81 8.71 13.49
CA VAL A 144 5.18 8.45 12.18
C VAL A 144 3.87 7.67 12.34
N LEU A 145 3.83 6.66 13.21
CA LEU A 145 2.62 5.87 13.48
C LEU A 145 1.52 6.72 14.13
N ARG A 146 1.87 7.60 15.08
CA ARG A 146 0.94 8.57 15.64
C ARG A 146 0.33 9.45 14.56
N VAL A 147 1.16 10.04 13.69
CA VAL A 147 0.70 10.87 12.57
C VAL A 147 -0.18 10.05 11.61
N ALA A 148 0.19 8.81 11.29
CA ALA A 148 -0.57 7.91 10.43
C ALA A 148 -1.95 7.57 11.01
N PHE A 149 -2.02 7.19 12.28
CA PHE A 149 -3.29 6.86 12.94
C PHE A 149 -4.18 8.08 13.08
N ASP A 150 -3.63 9.22 13.51
CA ASP A 150 -4.40 10.47 13.54
C ASP A 150 -4.94 10.77 12.13
N SER A 151 -4.15 10.56 11.07
CA SER A 151 -4.61 10.82 9.69
C SER A 151 -5.82 9.96 9.36
N LEU A 152 -5.81 8.69 9.72
CA LEU A 152 -6.90 7.74 9.49
C LEU A 152 -8.16 8.05 10.31
N LEU A 153 -7.98 8.48 11.56
CA LEU A 153 -9.08 8.87 12.44
C LEU A 153 -9.72 10.21 12.03
N ASP A 154 -8.97 11.08 11.35
CA ASP A 154 -9.54 12.29 10.75
C ASP A 154 -10.09 12.05 9.33
N ASP A 155 -9.84 10.88 8.73
CA ASP A 155 -10.07 10.67 7.29
C ASP A 155 -11.50 10.35 6.91
N ASP A 156 -11.83 10.74 5.68
CA ASP A 156 -13.09 10.46 4.99
C ASP A 156 -13.03 9.06 4.36
N ALA A 157 -14.04 8.23 4.65
CA ALA A 157 -14.17 6.87 4.13
C ALA A 157 -14.20 6.82 2.59
N GLN A 158 -14.55 7.93 1.91
CA GLN A 158 -14.62 8.02 0.45
C GLN A 158 -13.27 8.11 -0.25
N ARG A 159 -12.18 8.26 0.51
CA ARG A 159 -10.85 8.45 -0.06
C ARG A 159 -10.09 7.14 -0.19
N MET A 160 -9.33 6.96 -1.27
CA MET A 160 -8.69 5.67 -1.58
C MET A 160 -7.16 5.72 -1.60
N THR A 161 -6.54 4.60 -1.25
CA THR A 161 -5.11 4.35 -1.45
C THR A 161 -4.87 3.65 -2.80
N CYS A 162 -3.61 3.55 -3.26
CA CYS A 162 -3.29 2.97 -4.56
C CYS A 162 -3.71 1.49 -4.69
N SER A 163 -3.48 0.68 -3.66
CA SER A 163 -3.83 -0.74 -3.66
C SER A 163 -5.31 -0.99 -3.37
N GLU A 164 -5.94 -0.14 -2.56
CA GLU A 164 -7.41 -0.12 -2.41
C GLU A 164 -8.09 0.18 -3.74
N PHE A 165 -7.60 1.19 -4.47
CA PHE A 165 -8.13 1.57 -5.78
C PHE A 165 -8.06 0.37 -6.73
N VAL A 166 -6.88 -0.25 -6.89
CA VAL A 166 -6.72 -1.43 -7.74
C VAL A 166 -7.69 -2.52 -7.31
N TYR A 167 -7.71 -2.91 -6.03
CA TYR A 167 -8.59 -3.96 -5.55
C TYR A 167 -10.06 -3.67 -5.85
N ARG A 168 -10.53 -2.45 -5.59
CA ARG A 168 -11.90 -2.02 -5.88
C ARG A 168 -12.23 -2.09 -7.37
N SER A 169 -11.31 -1.68 -8.26
CA SER A 169 -11.47 -1.81 -9.72
C SER A 169 -11.87 -3.25 -10.14
N PHE A 170 -11.30 -4.25 -9.48
CA PHE A 170 -11.60 -5.66 -9.72
C PHE A 170 -12.78 -6.20 -8.91
N ALA A 171 -12.96 -5.75 -7.66
CA ALA A 171 -13.95 -6.31 -6.75
C ALA A 171 -15.37 -5.74 -6.95
N GLU A 172 -15.47 -4.49 -7.38
CA GLU A 172 -16.71 -3.71 -7.35
C GLU A 172 -17.25 -3.36 -8.75
N ASN A 173 -16.63 -3.88 -9.81
CA ASN A 173 -17.16 -3.76 -11.18
C ASN A 173 -18.45 -4.55 -11.39
N ALA A 174 -19.04 -4.40 -12.58
CA ALA A 174 -20.34 -4.97 -12.94
C ALA A 174 -20.35 -6.49 -13.22
N ALA A 175 -19.23 -7.21 -13.05
CA ALA A 175 -19.19 -8.65 -13.25
C ALA A 175 -20.11 -9.38 -12.26
N THR A 176 -20.80 -10.42 -12.76
CA THR A 176 -21.72 -11.24 -11.96
C THR A 176 -21.17 -12.67 -11.82
N PRO A 177 -21.16 -13.25 -10.60
CA PRO A 177 -21.54 -12.64 -9.32
C PRO A 177 -20.57 -11.55 -8.85
N LYS A 178 -21.05 -10.65 -7.99
CA LYS A 178 -20.22 -9.57 -7.39
C LYS A 178 -18.96 -10.16 -6.76
N GLY A 179 -17.82 -9.53 -7.01
CA GLY A 179 -16.53 -9.96 -6.48
C GLY A 179 -15.88 -11.11 -7.23
N ARG A 180 -16.48 -11.69 -8.28
CA ARG A 180 -15.85 -12.82 -8.99
C ARG A 180 -14.50 -12.50 -9.66
N LEU A 181 -14.21 -11.22 -9.87
CA LEU A 181 -12.95 -10.74 -10.42
C LEU A 181 -12.00 -10.21 -9.33
N ALA A 182 -12.43 -10.16 -8.06
CA ALA A 182 -11.63 -9.65 -6.96
C ALA A 182 -10.38 -10.52 -6.76
N PRO A 183 -9.16 -9.95 -6.69
CA PRO A 183 -7.97 -10.72 -6.39
C PRO A 183 -8.09 -11.46 -5.04
N GLU A 184 -7.69 -12.72 -4.99
CA GLU A 184 -7.65 -13.46 -3.72
C GLU A 184 -6.58 -12.87 -2.81
N ILE A 185 -6.94 -12.53 -1.57
CA ILE A 185 -5.99 -12.01 -0.58
C ILE A 185 -5.50 -13.16 0.29
N VAL A 186 -4.21 -13.44 0.16
CA VAL A 186 -3.51 -14.47 0.93
C VAL A 186 -2.88 -13.82 2.16
N VAL A 187 -3.24 -14.30 3.35
CA VAL A 187 -2.58 -13.91 4.59
C VAL A 187 -1.30 -14.70 4.71
N VAL A 188 -0.18 -14.00 4.56
CA VAL A 188 1.13 -14.51 4.92
C VAL A 188 1.48 -14.09 6.34
N PRO A 189 2.25 -14.92 7.07
CA PRO A 189 2.82 -14.51 8.35
C PRO A 189 3.63 -13.22 8.17
N PRO A 190 3.62 -12.31 9.16
CA PRO A 190 4.48 -11.14 9.12
C PRO A 190 5.91 -11.60 8.88
N LEU A 191 6.56 -11.01 7.88
CA LEU A 191 8.01 -11.03 7.92
C LEU A 191 8.35 -10.12 9.11
N ASP A 192 9.21 -10.57 10.01
CA ASP A 192 9.86 -9.72 11.01
C ASP A 192 11.22 -9.29 10.42
N PRO A 193 11.27 -8.43 9.37
CA PRO A 193 12.54 -7.92 8.91
C PRO A 193 13.13 -7.13 10.09
N PRO A 194 14.36 -7.42 10.51
CA PRO A 194 14.95 -6.79 11.68
C PRO A 194 14.94 -5.27 11.52
N ALA A 195 14.57 -4.58 12.60
CA ALA A 195 14.61 -3.14 12.62
C ALA A 195 16.08 -2.64 12.64
N PRO A 196 16.38 -1.50 11.99
CA PRO A 196 15.48 -0.69 11.17
C PRO A 196 15.98 -0.49 9.73
N TYR A 197 15.01 -0.32 8.83
CA TYR A 197 14.96 0.82 7.92
C TYR A 197 16.26 1.65 7.91
N THR A 198 17.11 1.45 6.90
CA THR A 198 18.37 2.19 6.72
C THR A 198 18.18 3.50 5.95
N GLY A 199 16.93 3.95 5.82
CA GLY A 199 16.57 5.16 5.07
C GLY A 199 16.95 6.44 5.81
N ASP A 200 16.97 7.55 5.07
CA ASP A 200 17.23 8.88 5.64
C ASP A 200 16.01 9.34 6.46
N ILE A 201 16.13 9.22 7.79
CA ILE A 201 15.06 9.60 8.73
C ILE A 201 14.72 11.09 8.63
N GLY A 202 15.70 11.96 8.39
CA GLY A 202 15.47 13.39 8.25
C GLY A 202 14.62 13.69 7.02
N ARG A 203 14.93 13.02 5.91
CA ARG A 203 14.14 13.10 4.68
C ARG A 203 12.76 12.48 4.85
N LEU A 204 12.63 11.33 5.51
CA LEU A 204 11.34 10.72 5.84
C LEU A 204 10.45 11.70 6.61
N VAL A 205 10.99 12.33 7.66
CA VAL A 205 10.25 13.30 8.45
C VAL A 205 9.86 14.51 7.61
N ALA A 206 10.74 15.02 6.74
CA ALA A 206 10.41 16.11 5.84
C ALA A 206 9.27 15.75 4.88
N GLU A 207 9.30 14.54 4.31
CA GLU A 207 8.23 14.01 3.45
C GLU A 207 6.90 13.89 4.24
N VAL A 208 6.91 13.24 5.40
CA VAL A 208 5.73 13.12 6.29
C VAL A 208 5.18 14.50 6.66
N TRP A 209 6.06 15.43 7.05
CA TRP A 209 5.70 16.80 7.41
C TRP A 209 5.04 17.54 6.25
N SER A 210 5.55 17.39 5.02
CA SER A 210 4.97 18.04 3.84
C SER A 210 3.51 17.61 3.59
N LEU A 211 3.17 16.36 3.92
CA LEU A 211 1.83 15.79 3.74
C LEU A 211 0.83 16.19 4.84
N MET A 212 1.31 16.72 5.97
CA MET A 212 0.45 17.10 7.09
C MET A 212 -0.31 18.40 6.83
N ARG A 213 -1.59 18.42 7.22
CA ARG A 213 -2.42 19.64 7.19
C ARG A 213 -1.85 20.71 8.14
N PRO A 214 -1.97 22.01 7.81
CA PRO A 214 -1.45 23.11 8.64
C PRO A 214 -1.94 23.07 10.09
N GLN A 215 -3.22 22.75 10.32
CA GLN A 215 -3.79 22.66 11.66
C GLN A 215 -3.12 21.57 12.50
N ARG A 216 -2.67 20.48 11.87
CA ARG A 216 -1.97 19.40 12.55
C ARG A 216 -0.52 19.78 12.85
N LYS A 217 0.18 20.41 11.90
CA LYS A 217 1.51 20.98 12.15
C LYS A 217 1.47 21.92 13.36
N ALA A 218 0.46 22.79 13.44
CA ALA A 218 0.28 23.71 14.56
C ALA A 218 0.02 23.02 15.91
N ARG A 219 -0.65 21.85 15.94
CA ARG A 219 -0.87 21.06 17.16
C ARG A 219 0.40 20.34 17.66
N MET A 220 1.34 20.07 16.76
CA MET A 220 2.59 19.37 17.08
C MET A 220 3.76 20.32 17.34
N LEU A 221 3.62 21.59 16.99
CA LEU A 221 4.57 22.64 17.32
C LEU A 221 4.27 23.24 18.70
N PRO A 222 5.29 23.64 19.48
CA PRO A 222 5.07 24.36 20.72
C PRO A 222 4.32 25.68 20.48
N VAL A 223 3.51 26.09 21.47
CA VAL A 223 2.69 27.31 21.40
C VAL A 223 3.57 28.51 21.04
N GLY A 224 3.29 29.15 19.89
CA GLY A 224 4.03 30.32 19.39
C GLY A 224 5.00 30.05 18.23
N ALA A 225 5.25 28.79 17.86
CA ALA A 225 5.98 28.46 16.64
C ALA A 225 5.04 28.50 15.43
N LEU A 226 5.01 29.64 14.73
CA LEU A 226 4.46 29.71 13.38
C LEU A 226 5.48 29.10 12.43
N SER A 227 5.17 28.01 11.73
CA SER A 227 5.87 27.77 10.46
C SER A 227 5.16 26.79 9.53
N GLU A 228 4.82 27.28 8.33
CA GLU A 228 4.68 26.46 7.13
C GLU A 228 6.04 25.97 6.59
N ALA A 229 7.16 26.52 7.07
CA ALA A 229 8.50 26.30 6.57
C ALA A 229 9.29 25.29 7.43
N ALA A 230 9.47 24.09 6.87
CA ALA A 230 10.33 22.98 7.31
C ALA A 230 9.98 22.30 8.66
N PRO A 231 10.30 21.00 8.84
CA PRO A 231 10.25 20.37 10.16
C PRO A 231 11.28 21.03 11.11
N PRO A 232 11.07 20.97 12.44
CA PRO A 232 12.06 21.45 13.41
C PRO A 232 13.45 20.83 13.16
N ALA A 233 14.51 21.63 13.27
CA ALA A 233 15.89 21.13 13.14
C ALA A 233 16.25 20.10 14.22
N ASP A 234 15.57 20.19 15.37
CA ASP A 234 15.68 19.26 16.48
C ASP A 234 14.55 18.22 16.39
N LEU A 235 14.80 17.15 15.63
CA LEU A 235 13.83 16.09 15.38
C LEU A 235 13.46 15.33 16.66
N GLU A 236 14.35 15.22 17.64
CA GLU A 236 14.06 14.53 18.91
C GLU A 236 12.94 15.23 19.68
N ARG A 237 12.91 16.57 19.65
CA ARG A 237 11.80 17.35 20.21
C ARG A 237 10.48 17.15 19.46
N LEU A 238 10.52 16.86 18.17
CA LEU A 238 9.32 16.61 17.37
C LEU A 238 8.70 15.25 17.72
N PHE A 239 9.52 14.24 17.98
CA PHE A 239 9.05 12.87 18.20
C PHE A 239 8.25 12.73 19.50
N GLY A 240 8.62 13.48 20.54
CA GLY A 240 8.00 13.39 21.86
C GLY A 240 8.07 11.98 22.47
N GLU A 241 7.41 11.80 23.61
CA GLU A 241 7.18 10.45 24.16
C GLU A 241 5.78 9.99 23.75
N VAL A 242 5.71 9.07 22.78
CA VAL A 242 4.47 8.35 22.46
C VAL A 242 4.57 6.96 23.12
N ALA A 243 3.66 6.67 24.04
CA ALA A 243 3.67 5.39 24.76
C ALA A 243 3.12 4.24 23.90
N ASP A 244 3.65 3.02 24.09
CA ASP A 244 3.18 1.83 23.34
C ASP A 244 1.68 1.55 23.60
N ALA A 245 1.20 1.81 24.81
CA ALA A 245 -0.22 1.68 25.17
C ALA A 245 -1.11 2.67 24.39
N GLU A 246 -0.62 3.88 24.14
CA GLU A 246 -1.33 4.89 23.36
C GLU A 246 -1.45 4.46 21.89
N LEU A 247 -0.35 4.01 21.28
CA LEU A 247 -0.36 3.48 19.90
C LEU A 247 -1.28 2.26 19.77
N ALA A 248 -1.28 1.37 20.76
CA ALA A 248 -2.17 0.21 20.77
C ALA A 248 -3.65 0.61 20.84
N ALA A 249 -3.99 1.63 21.63
CA ALA A 249 -5.35 2.16 21.71
C ALA A 249 -5.78 2.80 20.38
N MET A 250 -4.93 3.61 19.76
CA MET A 250 -5.21 4.20 18.44
C MET A 250 -5.39 3.13 17.36
N ALA A 251 -4.53 2.10 17.36
CA ALA A 251 -4.67 0.98 16.43
C ALA A 251 -5.99 0.22 16.61
N ALA A 252 -6.47 0.05 17.85
CA ALA A 252 -7.79 -0.51 18.12
C ALA A 252 -8.92 0.39 17.60
N GLU A 253 -8.82 1.70 17.79
CA GLU A 253 -9.80 2.66 17.29
C GLU A 253 -9.86 2.70 15.76
N VAL A 254 -8.70 2.70 15.09
CA VAL A 254 -8.61 2.62 13.62
C VAL A 254 -9.27 1.33 13.10
N ARG A 255 -9.00 0.18 13.74
CA ARG A 255 -9.68 -1.09 13.37
C ARG A 255 -11.18 -1.01 13.50
N ALA A 256 -11.68 -0.46 14.61
CA ALA A 256 -13.11 -0.27 14.85
C ALA A 256 -13.74 0.63 13.78
N ARG A 257 -13.10 1.77 13.45
CA ARG A 257 -13.58 2.70 12.43
C ARG A 257 -13.59 2.09 11.03
N LEU A 258 -12.59 1.28 10.71
CA LEU A 258 -12.52 0.56 9.43
C LEU A 258 -13.51 -0.61 9.36
N GLY A 259 -14.25 -0.92 10.42
CA GLY A 259 -15.11 -2.10 10.46
C GLY A 259 -14.33 -3.40 10.28
N VAL A 260 -13.02 -3.37 10.58
CA VAL A 260 -12.20 -4.58 10.69
C VAL A 260 -12.65 -5.26 11.97
N ASN A 261 -13.68 -6.09 11.83
CA ASN A 261 -14.12 -6.92 12.94
C ASN A 261 -12.95 -7.81 13.36
N ASP A 262 -12.72 -7.93 14.68
CA ASP A 262 -11.87 -8.98 15.28
C ASP A 262 -12.35 -10.41 14.94
N GLN A 263 -13.39 -10.53 14.10
CA GLN A 263 -13.89 -11.74 13.48
C GLN A 263 -13.17 -12.10 12.18
N VAL A 264 -11.87 -11.84 12.07
CA VAL A 264 -11.04 -12.81 11.35
C VAL A 264 -11.23 -14.11 12.15
N PRO A 265 -11.92 -15.14 11.62
CA PRO A 265 -12.27 -16.32 12.42
C PRO A 265 -10.98 -16.87 13.05
N GLU A 266 -11.02 -17.38 14.28
CA GLU A 266 -9.77 -17.75 15.00
C GLU A 266 -8.86 -18.67 14.17
N GLN A 267 -9.42 -19.51 13.29
CA GLN A 267 -8.65 -20.31 12.31
C GLN A 267 -7.75 -19.49 11.36
N PHE A 268 -8.07 -18.24 11.07
CA PHE A 268 -7.30 -17.29 10.26
C PHE A 268 -6.40 -16.38 11.10
N LYS A 269 -6.71 -16.14 12.38
CA LYS A 269 -5.74 -15.57 13.34
C LYS A 269 -4.65 -16.59 13.69
N VAL A 270 -5.02 -17.86 13.70
CA VAL A 270 -4.12 -19.01 13.76
C VAL A 270 -3.28 -19.10 12.49
N ALA A 271 -3.67 -18.58 11.32
CA ALA A 271 -2.80 -18.54 10.13
C ALA A 271 -1.50 -17.74 10.37
N ALA A 272 -1.56 -16.66 11.15
CA ALA A 272 -0.37 -15.91 11.58
C ALA A 272 0.48 -16.68 12.61
N ARG A 273 -0.12 -17.59 13.39
CA ARG A 273 0.56 -18.54 14.30
C ARG A 273 1.00 -19.85 13.63
N SER A 274 0.38 -20.21 12.51
CA SER A 274 0.55 -21.43 11.70
C SER A 274 1.86 -21.45 10.95
N ALA A 275 2.47 -20.28 10.75
CA ALA A 275 3.83 -20.11 10.24
C ALA A 275 4.86 -20.93 11.05
N LEU A 276 4.69 -20.96 12.38
CA LEU A 276 5.54 -21.73 13.28
C LEU A 276 5.28 -23.24 13.20
N MET A 277 4.19 -23.67 12.56
CA MET A 277 3.75 -25.07 12.49
C MET A 277 3.61 -25.63 11.06
N GLY A 278 4.03 -24.88 10.03
CA GLY A 278 4.05 -25.37 8.64
C GLY A 278 2.67 -25.61 8.01
N LEU A 279 1.63 -24.91 8.48
CA LEU A 279 0.28 -24.98 7.89
C LEU A 279 0.15 -24.01 6.69
N PRO A 280 -0.71 -24.33 5.70
CA PRO A 280 -0.76 -23.61 4.42
C PRO A 280 -1.22 -22.16 4.57
N GLU A 281 -0.75 -21.32 3.64
CA GLU A 281 -1.21 -19.95 3.42
C GLU A 281 -2.74 -19.86 3.40
N ALA A 282 -3.31 -18.87 4.10
CA ALA A 282 -4.76 -18.77 4.26
C ALA A 282 -5.34 -17.70 3.33
N VAL A 283 -6.26 -18.11 2.45
CA VAL A 283 -7.01 -17.19 1.56
C VAL A 283 -8.20 -16.60 2.32
N LEU A 284 -8.30 -15.26 2.37
CA LEU A 284 -9.45 -14.59 2.99
C LEU A 284 -10.71 -14.72 2.12
N PRO A 285 -11.88 -15.03 2.71
CA PRO A 285 -13.14 -14.93 2.00
C PRO A 285 -13.40 -13.52 1.50
N PHE A 286 -13.93 -13.36 0.28
CA PHE A 286 -14.24 -12.06 -0.31
C PHE A 286 -15.02 -11.13 0.63
N ALA A 287 -16.06 -11.64 1.28
CA ALA A 287 -16.91 -10.87 2.20
C ALA A 287 -16.19 -10.39 3.47
N ALA A 288 -15.05 -10.97 3.82
CA ALA A 288 -14.24 -10.59 4.96
C ALA A 288 -13.13 -9.58 4.61
N ILE A 289 -12.91 -9.31 3.32
CA ILE A 289 -11.86 -8.39 2.88
C ILE A 289 -12.36 -6.95 2.99
N ASN A 290 -11.67 -6.14 3.79
CA ASN A 290 -11.78 -4.69 3.73
C ASN A 290 -10.81 -4.16 2.66
N PRO A 291 -11.29 -3.54 1.56
CA PRO A 291 -10.45 -2.99 0.51
C PRO A 291 -9.38 -2.01 1.00
N LYS A 292 -9.65 -1.25 2.07
CA LYS A 292 -8.67 -0.33 2.67
C LYS A 292 -7.45 -1.06 3.20
N GLY A 293 -7.62 -2.29 3.68
CA GLY A 293 -6.56 -3.14 4.22
C GLY A 293 -5.71 -3.87 3.17
N VAL A 294 -6.04 -3.74 1.88
CA VAL A 294 -5.28 -4.35 0.79
C VAL A 294 -4.03 -3.52 0.52
N SER A 295 -2.88 -4.19 0.51
CA SER A 295 -1.57 -3.59 0.28
C SER A 295 -1.00 -4.00 -1.09
N PRO A 296 0.01 -3.27 -1.62
CA PRO A 296 0.74 -3.70 -2.81
C PRO A 296 1.35 -5.10 -2.66
N GLY A 297 1.75 -5.49 -1.44
CA GLY A 297 2.25 -6.83 -1.15
C GLY A 297 1.22 -7.93 -1.39
N ASP A 298 -0.06 -7.70 -1.11
CA ASP A 298 -1.09 -8.71 -1.37
C ASP A 298 -1.40 -8.84 -2.85
N LEU A 299 -1.38 -7.71 -3.56
CA LEU A 299 -1.50 -7.72 -5.02
C LEU A 299 -0.29 -8.41 -5.68
N ALA A 300 0.88 -8.44 -5.04
CA ALA A 300 2.02 -9.21 -5.53
C ALA A 300 1.89 -10.70 -5.24
N ARG A 301 1.36 -11.06 -4.06
CA ARG A 301 1.25 -12.45 -3.59
C ARG A 301 -0.03 -13.15 -4.04
N THR A 302 -1.03 -12.40 -4.52
CA THR A 302 -2.29 -12.98 -4.96
C THR A 302 -2.05 -13.99 -6.07
N PRO A 303 -2.61 -15.21 -5.97
CA PRO A 303 -2.50 -16.19 -7.04
C PRO A 303 -3.35 -15.79 -8.26
N CYS A 304 -4.16 -14.73 -8.14
CA CYS A 304 -4.94 -14.15 -9.24
C CYS A 304 -4.09 -13.26 -10.15
N HIS A 305 -2.79 -13.09 -9.90
CA HIS A 305 -1.90 -12.30 -10.76
C HIS A 305 -0.78 -13.19 -11.30
N ARG A 306 -0.67 -13.25 -12.62
CA ARG A 306 0.44 -13.92 -13.32
C ARG A 306 1.52 -12.89 -13.64
N PRO A 307 2.78 -13.08 -13.21
CA PRO A 307 3.85 -12.15 -13.54
C PRO A 307 4.11 -12.12 -15.06
N LEU A 308 4.22 -10.93 -15.64
CA LEU A 308 4.61 -10.72 -17.04
C LEU A 308 6.11 -10.45 -17.17
N GLY A 309 6.68 -9.67 -16.25
CA GLY A 309 8.08 -9.28 -16.27
C GLY A 309 8.33 -7.92 -15.62
N ARG A 310 9.61 -7.53 -15.58
CA ARG A 310 10.06 -6.21 -15.13
C ARG A 310 10.15 -5.26 -16.31
N LEU A 311 9.32 -4.23 -16.32
CA LEU A 311 9.29 -3.20 -17.37
C LEU A 311 10.44 -2.22 -17.24
N MET A 312 10.84 -1.91 -16.01
CA MET A 312 11.91 -0.97 -15.73
C MET A 312 12.60 -1.32 -14.41
N GLN A 313 13.91 -1.16 -14.40
CA GLN A 313 14.72 -1.12 -13.18
C GLN A 313 15.72 0.02 -13.32
N ALA A 314 15.75 0.90 -12.34
CA ALA A 314 16.74 1.95 -12.27
C ALA A 314 18.11 1.34 -11.90
N PRO A 315 19.22 1.85 -12.46
CA PRO A 315 20.56 1.32 -12.23
C PRO A 315 21.05 1.49 -10.78
N ASP A 316 20.46 2.43 -10.04
CA ASP A 316 20.72 2.73 -8.64
C ASP A 316 19.84 1.91 -7.67
N TRP A 317 19.10 0.92 -8.17
CA TRP A 317 18.34 -0.01 -7.33
C TRP A 317 19.21 -1.17 -6.82
N HIS A 318 19.26 -1.39 -5.51
CA HIS A 318 20.18 -2.35 -4.88
C HIS A 318 19.53 -3.46 -4.03
N GLY A 319 18.19 -3.47 -3.87
CA GLY A 319 17.46 -4.58 -3.20
C GLY A 319 17.31 -4.45 -1.69
#